data_AF-A0A385BST3-F1
#
_entry.id   AF-A0A385BST3-F1
#
_cell.length_a   1.000
_cell.length_b   1.000
_cell.length_c   1.000
_cell.angle_alpha   90.00
_cell.angle_beta   90.00
_cell.angle_gamma   90.00
#
_symmetry.space_group_name_H-M   'P 1'
#
loop_
_entity.id
_entity.type
_entity.pdbx_description
1 polymer ?
#
loop_
_entity_poly.entity_id
_entity_poly.type
_entity_poly.pdbx_seq_one_letter_code
_entity_poly.pdbx_strand_id
1 'polypeptide(L)'
;MENQMFINDNTLKSLGIDYQKLIALEYCLNAKKNHTIWIECKGDVATENTSTEVKHHIDGGVIIDNSEDVWKTIKNYTVNFDVIKQYSNLVLHTTAVCRDNSIFYNWNDLKVTEKYAKLKSHTPSTTLKPIYDEVLKFDKEKLETILGKFIILEGQKNISEKWDELKEHSKFTIIPDNFRDTALQQLYGYITKMAIDNANEWKVIINDFNRDIQDKLSPYTKGNTPFPVVSVAEIDKNSEKQKFIFIEKMKSISIKEKDQTNAIRDYLRANLSQIKLLETTPTLTENLEEYDSNVKRSIEDVKSKNCIGVTKEHLDTNDVHMKSQNTYFECITNPHDPIVGVNDTQKYYRDGRIHHTLEETDFEWKYNDSDI
;
A
#
# COMPACT_ATOMS: atom_id res chain seq x y z
N MET A 1 8.44 -21.02 -24.40
CA MET A 1 7.73 -21.84 -23.41
C MET A 1 6.26 -21.54 -23.58
N GLU A 2 5.47 -22.52 -23.99
CA GLU A 2 4.01 -22.39 -23.91
C GLU A 2 3.64 -22.20 -22.44
N ASN A 3 2.93 -21.12 -22.15
CA ASN A 3 2.51 -20.77 -20.81
C ASN A 3 1.47 -21.82 -20.38
N GLN A 4 1.90 -22.87 -19.67
CA GLN A 4 0.98 -23.83 -19.08
C GLN A 4 0.10 -23.07 -18.08
N MET A 5 -1.15 -22.78 -18.47
CA MET A 5 -2.13 -22.18 -17.56
C MET A 5 -2.36 -23.12 -16.38
N PHE A 6 -2.11 -22.62 -15.17
CA PHE A 6 -2.43 -23.33 -13.95
C PHE A 6 -3.96 -23.45 -13.83
N ILE A 7 -4.46 -24.68 -13.68
CA ILE A 7 -5.90 -25.00 -13.80
C ILE A 7 -6.78 -24.27 -12.76
N ASN A 8 -6.19 -23.82 -11.64
CA ASN A 8 -6.86 -23.07 -10.57
C ASN A 8 -6.34 -21.63 -10.43
N ASP A 9 -5.89 -21.01 -11.52
CA ASP A 9 -5.52 -19.59 -11.50
C ASP A 9 -6.76 -18.71 -11.22
N ASN A 10 -6.78 -18.11 -10.03
CA ASN A 10 -7.84 -17.20 -9.59
C ASN A 10 -7.37 -15.75 -9.56
N THR A 11 -6.20 -15.43 -10.12
CA THR A 11 -5.65 -14.06 -10.14
C THR A 11 -6.64 -13.07 -10.74
N LEU A 12 -7.33 -13.43 -11.82
CA LEU A 12 -8.35 -12.56 -12.43
C LEU A 12 -9.60 -12.40 -11.55
N LYS A 13 -9.97 -13.42 -10.78
CA LYS A 13 -11.12 -13.35 -9.88
C LYS A 13 -10.83 -12.48 -8.66
N SER A 14 -9.60 -12.50 -8.14
CA SER A 14 -9.21 -11.62 -7.02
C SER A 14 -9.26 -10.14 -7.41
N LEU A 15 -9.02 -9.80 -8.69
CA LEU A 15 -9.13 -8.42 -9.17
C LEU A 15 -10.54 -7.83 -9.01
N GLY A 16 -11.60 -8.65 -9.06
CA GLY A 16 -12.96 -8.17 -8.80
C GLY A 16 -13.11 -7.66 -7.36
N ILE A 17 -12.55 -8.39 -6.40
CA ILE A 17 -12.54 -8.01 -4.98
C ILE A 17 -11.65 -6.79 -4.75
N ASP A 18 -10.51 -6.73 -5.43
CA ASP A 18 -9.61 -5.59 -5.32
C ASP A 18 -10.22 -4.31 -5.92
N TYR A 19 -10.98 -4.43 -7.01
CA TYR A 19 -11.75 -3.32 -7.57
C TYR A 19 -12.84 -2.83 -6.60
N GLN A 20 -13.59 -3.73 -5.95
CA GLN A 20 -14.56 -3.36 -4.90
C GLN A 20 -13.92 -2.53 -3.77
N LYS A 21 -12.72 -2.92 -3.32
CA LYS A 21 -11.97 -2.17 -2.31
C LYS A 21 -11.59 -0.76 -2.78
N LEU A 22 -11.24 -0.58 -4.06
CA LEU A 22 -10.98 0.76 -4.61
C LEU A 22 -12.24 1.62 -4.65
N ILE A 23 -13.40 1.05 -5.01
CA ILE A 23 -14.68 1.75 -4.94
C ILE A 23 -15.02 2.12 -3.49
N ALA A 24 -14.80 1.21 -2.54
CA ALA A 24 -15.00 1.49 -1.12
C ALA A 24 -14.07 2.62 -0.63
N LEU A 25 -12.81 2.64 -1.09
CA LEU A 25 -11.86 3.71 -0.78
C LEU A 25 -12.32 5.06 -1.35
N GLU A 26 -12.81 5.08 -2.59
CA GLU A 26 -13.42 6.27 -3.20
C GLU A 26 -14.58 6.81 -2.34
N TYR A 27 -15.45 5.93 -1.87
CA TYR A 27 -16.55 6.29 -0.98
C TYR A 27 -16.01 6.87 0.34
N CYS A 28 -14.97 6.27 0.91
CA CYS A 28 -14.36 6.76 2.15
C CYS A 28 -13.73 8.15 1.99
N LEU A 29 -13.05 8.40 0.86
CA LEU A 29 -12.40 9.68 0.56
C LEU A 29 -13.39 10.82 0.35
N ASN A 30 -14.57 10.50 -0.20
CA ASN A 30 -15.64 11.47 -0.50
C ASN A 30 -16.68 11.62 0.61
N ALA A 31 -16.74 10.68 1.58
CA ALA A 31 -17.75 10.68 2.61
C ALA A 31 -17.59 11.83 3.63
N LYS A 32 -18.74 12.31 4.13
CA LYS A 32 -18.78 13.28 5.23
C LYS A 32 -18.51 12.59 6.57
N LYS A 33 -18.07 13.36 7.56
CA LYS A 33 -17.93 12.91 8.95
C LYS A 33 -19.24 12.27 9.46
N ASN A 34 -19.11 11.38 10.44
CA ASN A 34 -20.21 10.64 11.07
C ASN A 34 -20.97 9.65 10.17
N HIS A 35 -20.39 9.25 9.03
CA HIS A 35 -20.93 8.20 8.18
C HIS A 35 -20.13 6.90 8.34
N THR A 36 -20.70 5.79 7.89
CA THR A 36 -20.07 4.48 7.84
C THR A 36 -20.19 3.89 6.44
N ILE A 37 -19.09 3.32 5.95
CA ILE A 37 -19.06 2.55 4.71
C ILE A 37 -18.98 1.08 5.07
N TRP A 38 -19.85 0.26 4.50
CA TRP A 38 -19.86 -1.19 4.64
C TRP A 38 -19.33 -1.84 3.36
N ILE A 39 -18.62 -2.94 3.50
CA ILE A 39 -18.01 -3.67 2.39
C ILE A 39 -18.41 -5.15 2.56
N GLU A 40 -18.86 -5.80 1.49
CA GLU A 40 -19.22 -7.24 1.43
C GLU A 40 -20.31 -7.74 2.41
N CYS A 41 -20.98 -6.86 3.16
CA CYS A 41 -22.00 -7.26 4.15
C CYS A 41 -23.40 -6.69 3.88
N LYS A 42 -23.54 -5.72 2.97
CA LYS A 42 -24.84 -5.08 2.64
C LYS A 42 -24.94 -4.77 1.15
N GLY A 43 -24.45 -5.69 0.32
CA GLY A 43 -23.95 -5.44 -1.03
C GLY A 43 -22.42 -5.39 -1.03
N ASP A 44 -21.81 -5.25 -2.20
CA ASP A 44 -20.36 -5.19 -2.35
C ASP A 44 -19.78 -3.95 -1.65
N VAL A 45 -20.40 -2.78 -1.85
CA VAL A 45 -20.10 -1.52 -1.14
C VAL A 45 -21.40 -0.81 -0.76
N ALA A 46 -21.56 -0.41 0.49
CA ALA A 46 -22.78 0.25 0.96
C ALA A 46 -22.51 1.46 1.87
N THR A 47 -23.45 2.40 1.83
CA THR A 47 -23.61 3.54 2.75
C THR A 47 -24.92 3.37 3.50
N GLU A 48 -25.33 4.34 4.31
CA GLU A 48 -26.62 4.34 5.00
C GLU A 48 -27.80 4.35 4.02
N ASN A 49 -27.64 4.96 2.84
CA ASN A 49 -28.73 5.20 1.89
C ASN A 49 -28.60 4.42 0.58
N THR A 50 -27.44 3.84 0.31
CA THR A 50 -27.13 3.20 -0.98
C THR A 50 -26.48 1.85 -0.77
N SER A 51 -26.98 0.82 -1.45
CA SER A 51 -26.31 -0.48 -1.61
C SER A 51 -25.81 -0.59 -3.05
N THR A 52 -24.52 -0.89 -3.22
CA THR A 52 -23.85 -0.93 -4.52
C THR A 52 -23.34 -2.35 -4.79
N GLU A 53 -23.73 -2.91 -5.92
CA GLU A 53 -23.21 -4.14 -6.50
C GLU A 53 -22.19 -3.77 -7.57
N VAL A 54 -20.95 -4.26 -7.45
CA VAL A 54 -19.83 -3.88 -8.30
C VAL A 54 -19.54 -5.02 -9.29
N LYS A 55 -19.34 -4.68 -10.56
CA LYS A 55 -18.99 -5.64 -11.63
C LYS A 55 -17.83 -5.11 -12.47
N HIS A 56 -16.71 -5.83 -12.44
CA HIS A 56 -15.47 -5.47 -13.13
C HIS A 56 -15.22 -6.40 -14.33
N HIS A 57 -15.02 -5.81 -15.51
CA HIS A 57 -14.69 -6.47 -16.76
C HIS A 57 -13.34 -5.95 -17.23
N ILE A 58 -12.36 -6.84 -17.40
CA ILE A 58 -10.99 -6.45 -17.74
C ILE A 58 -10.92 -5.86 -19.15
N ASP A 59 -11.55 -6.52 -20.12
CA ASP A 59 -11.48 -6.14 -21.54
C ASP A 59 -12.68 -5.29 -21.98
N GLY A 60 -13.36 -4.65 -21.03
CA GLY A 60 -14.65 -4.01 -21.25
C GLY A 60 -15.81 -5.01 -21.35
N GLY A 61 -17.00 -4.55 -20.98
CA GLY A 61 -18.23 -5.33 -21.03
C GLY A 61 -19.32 -4.61 -21.80
N VAL A 62 -20.33 -5.36 -22.26
CA VAL A 62 -21.52 -4.78 -22.88
C VAL A 62 -22.76 -5.23 -22.13
N ILE A 63 -23.59 -4.26 -21.72
CA ILE A 63 -24.91 -4.55 -21.17
C ILE A 63 -25.91 -4.70 -22.32
N ILE A 64 -26.50 -5.87 -22.41
CA ILE A 64 -27.52 -6.30 -23.38
C ILE A 64 -28.69 -6.92 -22.62
N ASP A 65 -29.77 -7.25 -23.32
CA ASP A 65 -31.01 -7.74 -22.69
C ASP A 65 -30.81 -9.02 -21.89
N ASN A 66 -29.86 -9.85 -22.32
CA ASN A 66 -29.51 -11.10 -21.64
C ASN A 66 -28.30 -10.97 -20.71
N SER A 67 -27.84 -9.75 -20.36
CA SER A 67 -26.69 -9.56 -19.48
C SER A 67 -26.96 -10.09 -18.07
N GLU A 68 -26.31 -11.21 -17.77
CA GLU A 68 -26.52 -11.96 -16.54
C GLU A 68 -26.23 -11.13 -15.28
N ASP A 69 -25.25 -10.23 -15.32
CA ASP A 69 -24.92 -9.33 -14.21
C ASP A 69 -26.11 -8.49 -13.76
N VAL A 70 -26.84 -7.88 -14.71
CA VAL A 70 -28.01 -7.04 -14.37
C VAL A 70 -29.12 -7.87 -13.75
N TRP A 71 -29.43 -9.02 -14.34
CA TRP A 71 -30.49 -9.91 -13.85
C TRP A 71 -30.14 -10.56 -12.51
N LYS A 72 -28.88 -10.96 -12.30
CA LYS A 72 -28.39 -11.46 -11.00
C LYS A 72 -28.48 -10.38 -9.93
N THR A 73 -28.11 -9.14 -10.24
CA THR A 73 -28.24 -8.02 -9.31
C THR A 73 -29.70 -7.79 -8.91
N ILE A 74 -30.63 -7.74 -9.87
CA ILE A 74 -32.07 -7.60 -9.56
C ILE A 74 -32.55 -8.80 -8.72
N LYS A 75 -32.19 -10.03 -9.11
CA LYS A 75 -32.50 -11.24 -8.34
C LYS A 75 -31.98 -11.15 -6.91
N ASN A 76 -30.73 -10.77 -6.69
CA ASN A 76 -30.14 -10.63 -5.35
C ASN A 76 -30.95 -9.66 -4.49
N TYR A 77 -31.45 -8.56 -5.06
CA TYR A 77 -32.33 -7.63 -4.35
C TYR A 77 -33.71 -8.21 -4.05
N THR A 78 -34.29 -9.04 -4.92
CA THR A 78 -35.55 -9.74 -4.62
C THR A 78 -35.40 -10.72 -3.46
N VAL A 79 -34.31 -11.50 -3.44
CA VAL A 79 -33.99 -12.46 -2.37
C VAL A 79 -33.77 -11.74 -1.03
N ASN A 80 -33.10 -10.59 -1.05
CA ASN A 80 -32.74 -9.83 0.14
C ASN A 80 -33.68 -8.64 0.41
N PHE A 81 -34.91 -8.67 -0.11
CA PHE A 81 -35.81 -7.50 -0.12
C PHE A 81 -35.97 -6.83 1.25
N ASP A 82 -36.12 -7.61 2.31
CA ASP A 82 -36.33 -7.06 3.65
C ASP A 82 -35.13 -6.27 4.19
N VAL A 83 -33.92 -6.59 3.74
CA VAL A 83 -32.70 -5.84 4.06
C VAL A 83 -32.57 -4.64 3.14
N ILE A 84 -32.78 -4.82 1.83
CA ILE A 84 -32.48 -3.76 0.85
C ILE A 84 -33.56 -2.68 0.75
N LYS A 85 -34.79 -2.95 1.21
CA LYS A 85 -35.91 -2.00 1.12
C LYS A 85 -35.67 -0.71 1.89
N GLN A 86 -34.78 -0.72 2.88
CA GLN A 86 -34.40 0.47 3.65
C GLN A 86 -33.55 1.46 2.86
N TYR A 87 -32.82 0.99 1.84
CA TYR A 87 -31.98 1.87 1.03
C TYR A 87 -32.82 2.75 0.12
N SER A 88 -32.33 3.96 -0.14
CA SER A 88 -32.91 4.88 -1.11
C SER A 88 -32.44 4.55 -2.54
N ASN A 89 -31.21 4.05 -2.69
CA ASN A 89 -30.64 3.69 -3.97
C ASN A 89 -30.08 2.27 -3.95
N LEU A 90 -30.30 1.55 -5.06
CA LEU A 90 -29.73 0.23 -5.33
C LEU A 90 -28.94 0.37 -6.63
N VAL A 91 -27.63 0.24 -6.57
CA VAL A 91 -26.74 0.63 -7.67
C VAL A 91 -26.03 -0.59 -8.23
N LEU A 92 -26.11 -0.79 -9.53
CA LEU A 92 -25.14 -1.61 -10.27
C LEU A 92 -24.02 -0.69 -10.76
N HIS A 93 -22.83 -0.80 -10.17
CA HIS A 93 -21.61 -0.10 -10.61
C HIS A 93 -20.81 -1.02 -11.52
N THR A 94 -20.72 -0.69 -12.81
CA THR A 94 -20.09 -1.59 -13.78
C THR A 94 -19.22 -0.86 -14.80
N THR A 95 -18.12 -1.53 -15.14
CA THR A 95 -17.24 -1.15 -16.26
C THR A 95 -17.88 -1.41 -17.63
N ALA A 96 -18.96 -2.20 -17.68
CA ALA A 96 -19.67 -2.48 -18.92
C ALA A 96 -20.48 -1.27 -19.39
N VAL A 97 -20.60 -1.09 -20.71
CA VAL A 97 -21.42 -0.05 -21.34
C VAL A 97 -22.68 -0.68 -21.93
N CYS A 98 -23.82 -0.05 -21.72
CA CYS A 98 -25.10 -0.45 -22.24
C CYS A 98 -25.22 -0.14 -23.73
N ARG A 99 -25.69 -1.16 -24.47
CA ARG A 99 -25.98 -1.01 -25.88
C ARG A 99 -27.28 -0.23 -26.05
N ASP A 100 -27.28 0.71 -27.00
CA ASP A 100 -28.40 1.60 -27.33
C ASP A 100 -29.73 0.90 -27.63
N ASN A 101 -29.68 -0.31 -28.19
CA ASN A 101 -30.85 -1.13 -28.49
C ASN A 101 -31.28 -2.07 -27.36
N SER A 102 -30.64 -2.00 -26.18
CA SER A 102 -30.99 -2.86 -25.06
C SER A 102 -32.22 -2.37 -24.30
N ILE A 103 -32.95 -3.28 -23.66
CA ILE A 103 -34.00 -2.96 -22.68
C ILE A 103 -33.46 -2.11 -21.51
N PHE A 104 -32.17 -2.20 -21.22
CA PHE A 104 -31.49 -1.44 -20.17
C PHE A 104 -30.96 -0.07 -20.64
N TYR A 105 -31.10 0.27 -21.92
CA TYR A 105 -30.66 1.57 -22.40
C TYR A 105 -31.48 2.70 -21.78
N ASN A 106 -30.81 3.77 -21.34
CA ASN A 106 -31.36 4.89 -20.58
C ASN A 106 -32.21 4.43 -19.38
N TRP A 107 -31.82 3.32 -18.73
CA TRP A 107 -32.58 2.72 -17.64
C TRP A 107 -32.94 3.71 -16.53
N ASN A 108 -32.00 4.59 -16.19
CA ASN A 108 -32.14 5.52 -15.06
C ASN A 108 -33.21 6.59 -15.31
N ASP A 109 -33.55 6.87 -16.56
CA ASP A 109 -34.55 7.87 -16.96
C ASP A 109 -35.97 7.29 -17.06
N LEU A 110 -36.11 5.95 -17.04
CA LEU A 110 -37.39 5.26 -17.16
C LEU A 110 -38.20 5.34 -15.86
N LYS A 111 -39.51 5.49 -16.00
CA LYS A 111 -40.44 5.33 -14.88
C LYS A 111 -40.48 3.88 -14.43
N VAL A 112 -40.85 3.66 -13.17
CA VAL A 112 -40.96 2.32 -12.57
C VAL A 112 -41.85 1.37 -13.38
N THR A 113 -42.99 1.87 -13.87
CA THR A 113 -43.92 1.10 -14.69
C THR A 113 -43.32 0.71 -16.04
N GLU A 114 -42.50 1.58 -16.63
CA GLU A 114 -41.78 1.33 -17.89
C GLU A 114 -40.67 0.29 -17.68
N LYS A 115 -39.88 0.42 -16.60
CA LYS A 115 -38.88 -0.57 -16.18
C LYS A 115 -39.50 -1.95 -16.05
N TYR A 116 -40.60 -2.07 -15.30
CA TYR A 116 -41.29 -3.35 -15.11
C TYR A 116 -41.83 -3.90 -16.44
N ALA A 117 -42.46 -3.07 -17.28
CA ALA A 117 -42.98 -3.50 -18.57
C ALA A 117 -41.88 -4.04 -19.48
N LYS A 118 -40.73 -3.36 -19.55
CA LYS A 118 -39.56 -3.81 -20.31
C LYS A 118 -39.08 -5.18 -19.83
N LEU A 119 -38.86 -5.35 -18.53
CA LEU A 119 -38.45 -6.65 -17.97
C LEU A 119 -39.46 -7.74 -18.30
N LYS A 120 -40.76 -7.49 -18.14
CA LYS A 120 -41.81 -8.48 -18.40
C LYS A 120 -41.95 -8.87 -19.88
N SER A 121 -41.64 -7.96 -20.78
CA SER A 121 -41.71 -8.19 -22.23
C SER A 121 -40.48 -8.91 -22.81
N HIS A 122 -39.41 -9.02 -22.02
CA HIS A 122 -38.17 -9.66 -22.46
C HIS A 122 -38.35 -11.16 -22.70
N THR A 123 -37.70 -11.68 -23.73
CA THR A 123 -37.60 -13.12 -23.98
C THR A 123 -36.21 -13.60 -23.54
N PRO A 124 -36.09 -14.27 -22.38
CA PRO A 124 -34.79 -14.67 -21.87
C PRO A 124 -34.17 -15.79 -22.71
N SER A 125 -32.84 -15.78 -22.83
CA SER A 125 -32.10 -16.93 -23.33
C SER A 125 -32.28 -18.15 -22.42
N THR A 126 -31.95 -19.34 -22.92
CA THR A 126 -32.03 -20.60 -22.15
C THR A 126 -31.25 -20.52 -20.84
N THR A 127 -30.07 -19.89 -20.85
CA THR A 127 -29.21 -19.75 -19.67
C THR A 127 -29.75 -18.75 -18.66
N LEU A 128 -30.38 -17.67 -19.13
CA LEU A 128 -30.93 -16.63 -18.27
C LEU A 128 -32.30 -16.98 -17.68
N LYS A 129 -33.07 -17.82 -18.38
CA LYS A 129 -34.46 -18.13 -18.05
C LYS A 129 -34.73 -18.45 -16.56
N PRO A 130 -33.89 -19.24 -15.86
CA PRO A 130 -34.12 -19.51 -14.43
C PRO A 130 -34.10 -18.24 -13.56
N ILE A 131 -33.15 -17.33 -13.82
CA ILE A 131 -33.00 -16.06 -13.08
C ILE A 131 -34.17 -15.14 -13.42
N TYR A 132 -34.51 -15.03 -14.70
CA TYR A 132 -35.64 -14.25 -15.19
C TYR A 132 -36.96 -14.68 -14.55
N ASP A 133 -37.26 -15.99 -14.56
CA ASP A 133 -38.50 -16.53 -14.02
C ASP A 133 -38.60 -16.28 -12.50
N GLU A 134 -37.49 -16.33 -11.77
CA GLU A 134 -37.45 -16.03 -10.33
C GLU A 134 -37.75 -14.56 -10.04
N VAL A 135 -37.14 -13.64 -10.80
CA VAL A 135 -37.41 -12.19 -10.67
C VAL A 135 -38.88 -11.88 -10.96
N LEU A 136 -39.47 -12.44 -12.02
CA LEU A 136 -40.87 -12.13 -12.38
C LEU A 136 -41.93 -12.88 -11.58
N LYS A 137 -41.57 -13.97 -10.89
CA LYS A 137 -42.45 -14.62 -9.89
C LYS A 137 -42.52 -13.83 -8.59
N PHE A 138 -41.58 -12.92 -8.35
CA PHE A 138 -41.59 -12.09 -7.16
C PHE A 138 -42.82 -11.16 -7.14
N ASP A 139 -43.21 -10.75 -5.94
CA ASP A 139 -44.35 -9.85 -5.76
C ASP A 139 -44.15 -8.55 -6.58
N LYS A 140 -45.18 -8.17 -7.35
CA LYS A 140 -45.08 -7.08 -8.30
C LYS A 140 -44.80 -5.74 -7.61
N GLU A 141 -45.52 -5.42 -6.53
CA GLU A 141 -45.37 -4.14 -5.84
C GLU A 141 -43.99 -4.03 -5.17
N LYS A 142 -43.50 -5.13 -4.59
CA LYS A 142 -42.13 -5.21 -4.05
C LYS A 142 -41.08 -5.11 -5.16
N LEU A 143 -41.29 -5.74 -6.32
CA LEU A 143 -40.38 -5.60 -7.46
C LEU A 143 -40.36 -4.16 -7.97
N GLU A 144 -41.52 -3.53 -8.14
CA GLU A 144 -41.61 -2.11 -8.53
C GLU A 144 -40.90 -1.20 -7.52
N THR A 145 -40.94 -1.51 -6.22
CA THR A 145 -40.15 -0.83 -5.18
C THR A 145 -38.64 -0.96 -5.43
N ILE A 146 -38.15 -2.14 -5.81
CA ILE A 146 -36.74 -2.35 -6.19
C ILE A 146 -36.41 -1.53 -7.44
N LEU A 147 -37.20 -1.65 -8.50
CA LEU A 147 -36.94 -1.00 -9.78
C LEU A 147 -36.96 0.53 -9.70
N GLY A 148 -37.77 1.09 -8.81
CA GLY A 148 -37.78 2.54 -8.54
C GLY A 148 -36.53 3.06 -7.86
N LYS A 149 -35.75 2.20 -7.22
CA LYS A 149 -34.47 2.52 -6.57
C LYS A 149 -33.27 2.04 -7.37
N PHE A 150 -33.49 1.19 -8.38
CA PHE A 150 -32.43 0.54 -9.14
C PHE A 150 -31.84 1.44 -10.23
N ILE A 151 -30.54 1.68 -10.09
CA ILE A 151 -29.72 2.56 -10.92
C ILE A 151 -28.59 1.73 -11.53
N ILE A 152 -28.30 1.96 -12.81
CA ILE A 152 -27.13 1.39 -13.51
C ILE A 152 -26.12 2.50 -13.73
N LEU A 153 -24.96 2.40 -13.08
CA LEU A 153 -23.78 3.22 -13.37
C LEU A 153 -22.88 2.43 -14.30
N GLU A 154 -23.06 2.65 -15.59
CA GLU A 154 -22.32 1.99 -16.67
C GLU A 154 -21.04 2.75 -17.04
N GLY A 155 -20.17 2.11 -17.83
CA GLY A 155 -18.96 2.73 -18.40
C GLY A 155 -17.97 3.25 -17.36
N GLN A 156 -17.95 2.64 -16.16
CA GLN A 156 -17.02 3.03 -15.11
C GLN A 156 -15.59 2.63 -15.48
N LYS A 157 -14.61 3.37 -14.96
CA LYS A 157 -13.18 3.11 -15.14
C LYS A 157 -12.82 1.70 -14.68
N ASN A 158 -11.94 1.02 -15.41
CA ASN A 158 -11.42 -0.28 -14.96
C ASN A 158 -10.49 -0.11 -13.74
N ILE A 159 -10.01 -1.21 -13.16
CA ILE A 159 -9.20 -1.18 -11.93
C ILE A 159 -7.93 -0.32 -12.05
N SER A 160 -7.24 -0.36 -13.19
CA SER A 160 -6.03 0.44 -13.41
C SER A 160 -6.37 1.93 -13.53
N GLU A 161 -7.39 2.25 -14.33
CA GLU A 161 -7.85 3.63 -14.51
C GLU A 161 -8.42 4.23 -13.21
N LYS A 162 -9.10 3.41 -12.40
CA LYS A 162 -9.62 3.79 -11.08
C LYS A 162 -8.48 4.04 -10.09
N TRP A 163 -7.42 3.24 -10.13
CA TRP A 163 -6.21 3.49 -9.34
C TRP A 163 -5.59 4.85 -9.69
N ASP A 164 -5.43 5.14 -10.99
CA ASP A 164 -4.90 6.42 -11.47
C ASP A 164 -5.80 7.60 -11.11
N GLU A 165 -7.12 7.44 -11.20
CA GLU A 165 -8.08 8.46 -10.75
C GLU A 165 -7.96 8.77 -9.26
N LEU A 166 -7.82 7.74 -8.42
CA LEU A 166 -7.73 7.91 -6.97
C LEU A 166 -6.46 8.65 -6.54
N LYS A 167 -5.34 8.49 -7.28
CA LYS A 167 -4.12 9.27 -7.03
C LYS A 167 -4.32 10.77 -7.22
N GLU A 168 -5.22 11.16 -8.13
CA GLU A 168 -5.54 12.56 -8.40
C GLU A 168 -6.64 13.13 -7.50
N HIS A 169 -7.14 12.35 -6.54
CA HIS A 169 -8.16 12.81 -5.62
C HIS A 169 -7.65 13.98 -4.76
N SER A 170 -8.51 14.97 -4.49
CA SER A 170 -8.18 16.23 -3.78
C SER A 170 -7.47 16.05 -2.42
N LYS A 171 -7.61 14.89 -1.78
CA LYS A 171 -6.93 14.52 -0.53
C LYS A 171 -5.42 14.29 -0.70
N PHE A 172 -4.97 14.03 -1.92
CA PHE A 172 -3.57 13.79 -2.27
C PHE A 172 -2.88 15.00 -2.90
N THR A 173 -3.57 16.12 -3.12
CA THR A 173 -2.99 17.30 -3.80
C THR A 173 -1.76 17.87 -3.07
N ILE A 174 -1.69 17.74 -1.75
CA ILE A 174 -0.53 18.18 -0.94
C ILE A 174 0.62 17.16 -0.93
N ILE A 175 0.42 15.98 -1.51
CA ILE A 175 1.42 14.91 -1.60
C ILE A 175 2.10 15.02 -2.96
N PRO A 176 3.44 15.12 -3.01
CA PRO A 176 4.18 15.13 -4.27
C PRO A 176 3.87 13.88 -5.12
N ASP A 177 3.82 14.06 -6.45
CA ASP A 177 3.32 13.05 -7.39
C ASP A 177 4.03 11.69 -7.26
N ASN A 178 5.35 11.71 -7.04
CA ASN A 178 6.19 10.51 -6.85
C ASN A 178 5.82 9.68 -5.60
N PHE A 179 5.13 10.26 -4.61
CA PHE A 179 4.67 9.55 -3.41
C PHE A 179 3.19 9.17 -3.44
N ARG A 180 2.41 9.64 -4.42
CA ARG A 180 0.95 9.40 -4.45
C ARG A 180 0.60 7.92 -4.58
N ASP A 181 1.40 7.16 -5.32
CA ASP A 181 1.19 5.71 -5.46
C ASP A 181 1.38 5.00 -4.12
N THR A 182 2.50 5.24 -3.44
CA THR A 182 2.78 4.69 -2.11
C THR A 182 1.72 5.13 -1.08
N ALA A 183 1.31 6.40 -1.13
CA ALA A 183 0.24 6.92 -0.27
C ALA A 183 -1.08 6.18 -0.51
N LEU A 184 -1.46 5.95 -1.78
CA LEU A 184 -2.67 5.21 -2.13
C LEU A 184 -2.59 3.74 -1.68
N GLN A 185 -1.43 3.08 -1.84
CA GLN A 185 -1.19 1.72 -1.32
C GLN A 185 -1.42 1.63 0.21
N GLN A 186 -1.00 2.64 0.97
CA GLN A 186 -1.25 2.68 2.42
C GLN A 186 -2.74 2.75 2.75
N LEU A 187 -3.52 3.53 2.01
CA LEU A 187 -4.97 3.60 2.20
C LEU A 187 -5.68 2.34 1.75
N TYR A 188 -5.24 1.73 0.65
CA TYR A 188 -5.73 0.43 0.19
C TYR A 188 -5.49 -0.67 1.25
N GLY A 189 -4.29 -0.69 1.84
CA GLY A 189 -3.96 -1.58 2.95
C GLY A 189 -4.82 -1.32 4.20
N TYR A 190 -5.17 -0.05 4.48
CA TYR A 190 -6.10 0.29 5.56
C TYR A 190 -7.47 -0.34 5.36
N ILE A 191 -8.06 -0.20 4.16
CA ILE A 191 -9.36 -0.79 3.83
C ILE A 191 -9.34 -2.30 4.04
N THR A 192 -8.27 -2.97 3.60
CA THR A 192 -8.09 -4.42 3.79
C THR A 192 -7.95 -4.80 5.26
N LYS A 193 -7.21 -4.01 6.06
CA LYS A 193 -7.05 -4.27 7.50
C LYS A 193 -8.38 -4.24 8.26
N MET A 194 -9.31 -3.36 7.88
CA MET A 194 -10.62 -3.27 8.55
C MET A 194 -11.43 -4.57 8.45
N ALA A 195 -11.24 -5.37 7.40
CA ALA A 195 -11.84 -6.69 7.28
C ALA A 195 -11.28 -7.69 8.32
N ILE A 196 -10.00 -7.54 8.67
CA ILE A 196 -9.30 -8.40 9.64
C ILE A 196 -9.73 -8.03 11.07
N ASP A 197 -9.80 -6.75 11.36
CA ASP A 197 -10.15 -6.24 12.70
C ASP A 197 -11.61 -6.58 13.06
N ASN A 198 -12.51 -6.70 12.08
CA ASN A 198 -13.89 -7.14 12.28
C ASN A 198 -14.38 -8.08 11.15
N ALA A 199 -14.04 -9.35 11.27
CA ALA A 199 -14.38 -10.38 10.27
C ALA A 199 -15.89 -10.60 10.06
N ASN A 200 -16.76 -10.20 11.00
CA ASN A 200 -18.21 -10.41 10.91
C ASN A 200 -18.94 -9.22 10.30
N GLU A 201 -18.33 -8.04 10.24
CA GLU A 201 -18.94 -6.83 9.69
C GLU A 201 -17.83 -5.88 9.22
N TRP A 202 -17.39 -6.07 7.97
CA TRP A 202 -16.38 -5.21 7.35
C TRP A 202 -16.97 -3.82 7.12
N LYS A 203 -16.54 -2.87 7.95
CA LYS A 203 -16.98 -1.48 7.91
C LYS A 203 -15.84 -0.52 8.16
N VAL A 204 -15.99 0.69 7.62
CA VAL A 204 -15.09 1.82 7.81
C VAL A 204 -15.88 2.97 8.40
N ILE A 205 -15.54 3.36 9.62
CA ILE A 205 -16.12 4.54 10.27
C ILE A 205 -15.36 5.76 9.77
N ILE A 206 -16.05 6.70 9.12
CA ILE A 206 -15.40 7.80 8.40
C ILE A 206 -14.63 8.76 9.33
N ASN A 207 -15.03 8.87 10.59
CA ASN A 207 -14.28 9.65 11.57
C ASN A 207 -12.93 9.02 11.89
N ASP A 208 -12.89 7.69 12.08
CA ASP A 208 -11.66 6.96 12.34
C ASP A 208 -10.77 6.95 11.10
N PHE A 209 -11.34 6.69 9.92
CA PHE A 209 -10.63 6.81 8.65
C PHE A 209 -9.97 8.18 8.51
N ASN A 210 -10.71 9.28 8.65
CA ASN A 210 -10.17 10.63 8.50
C ASN A 210 -9.05 10.95 9.51
N ARG A 211 -9.13 10.43 10.75
CA ARG A 211 -8.05 10.57 11.74
C ARG A 211 -6.83 9.78 11.30
N ASP A 212 -7.00 8.49 11.02
CA ASP A 212 -5.90 7.56 10.78
C ASP A 212 -5.17 7.86 9.46
N ILE A 213 -5.87 8.37 8.43
CA ILE A 213 -5.22 8.79 7.19
C ILE A 213 -4.34 10.02 7.39
N GLN A 214 -4.68 10.94 8.30
CA GLN A 214 -3.83 12.11 8.56
C GLN A 214 -2.47 11.65 9.08
N ASP A 215 -2.46 10.72 10.04
CA ASP A 215 -1.23 10.18 10.60
C ASP A 215 -0.44 9.40 9.55
N LYS A 216 -1.12 8.51 8.80
CA LYS A 216 -0.49 7.67 7.77
C LYS A 216 0.07 8.46 6.59
N LEU A 217 -0.58 9.56 6.22
CA LEU A 217 -0.16 10.38 5.09
C LEU A 217 0.80 11.51 5.49
N SER A 218 0.88 11.84 6.79
CA SER A 218 1.78 12.89 7.30
C SER A 218 3.25 12.77 6.89
N PRO A 219 3.85 11.58 6.69
CA PRO A 219 5.23 11.49 6.23
C PRO A 219 5.43 12.08 4.82
N TYR A 220 4.39 12.05 3.97
CA TYR A 220 4.46 12.47 2.57
C TYR A 220 4.08 13.94 2.35
N THR A 221 3.68 14.67 3.39
CA THR A 221 3.17 16.06 3.28
C THR A 221 4.13 17.11 3.84
N LYS A 222 5.24 16.71 4.47
CA LYS A 222 6.13 17.57 5.27
C LYS A 222 7.22 18.32 4.47
N GLY A 223 7.10 18.43 3.14
CA GLY A 223 8.07 19.13 2.27
C GLY A 223 9.43 18.43 2.11
N ASN A 224 9.85 17.64 3.08
CA ASN A 224 11.01 16.74 3.02
C ASN A 224 10.60 15.31 2.64
N THR A 225 11.53 14.56 2.05
CA THR A 225 11.33 13.17 1.65
C THR A 225 11.20 12.26 2.88
N PRO A 226 10.15 11.42 2.98
CA PRO A 226 10.08 10.42 4.05
C PRO A 226 11.15 9.35 3.87
N PHE A 227 11.81 8.97 4.97
CA PHE A 227 12.82 7.92 4.94
C PHE A 227 12.18 6.53 4.70
N PRO A 228 12.66 5.74 3.71
CA PRO A 228 12.11 4.43 3.39
C PRO A 228 12.60 3.39 4.38
N VAL A 229 11.80 3.10 5.40
CA VAL A 229 12.12 2.09 6.41
C VAL A 229 12.19 0.71 5.75
N VAL A 230 13.38 0.11 5.77
CA VAL A 230 13.65 -1.25 5.31
C VAL A 230 13.69 -2.18 6.52
N SER A 231 12.84 -3.20 6.50
CA SER A 231 12.83 -4.27 7.51
C SER A 231 13.91 -5.33 7.25
N VAL A 232 14.26 -6.10 8.27
CA VAL A 232 15.18 -7.26 8.13
C VAL A 232 14.57 -8.36 7.25
N ALA A 233 13.25 -8.38 7.03
CA ALA A 233 12.63 -9.36 6.15
C ALA A 233 12.82 -9.04 4.66
N GLU A 234 13.16 -7.79 4.32
CA GLU A 234 13.34 -7.32 2.95
C GLU A 234 14.75 -7.53 2.40
N ILE A 235 15.74 -7.78 3.26
CA ILE A 235 17.11 -8.09 2.81
C ILE A 235 17.20 -9.54 2.33
N ASP A 236 18.00 -9.76 1.29
CA ASP A 236 18.27 -11.11 0.81
C ASP A 236 19.13 -11.89 1.84
N LYS A 237 18.58 -13.00 2.33
CA LYS A 237 19.27 -13.88 3.30
C LYS A 237 20.59 -14.45 2.79
N ASN A 238 20.76 -14.57 1.47
CA ASN A 238 22.04 -15.00 0.91
C ASN A 238 23.09 -13.90 0.98
N SER A 239 22.67 -12.63 0.94
CA SER A 239 23.55 -11.47 1.10
C SER A 239 24.14 -11.39 2.51
N GLU A 240 23.45 -11.88 3.55
CA GLU A 240 24.01 -11.99 4.91
C GLU A 240 25.22 -12.94 5.01
N LYS A 241 25.41 -13.85 4.04
CA LYS A 241 26.52 -14.82 4.02
C LYS A 241 27.75 -14.34 3.26
N GLN A 242 27.67 -13.15 2.65
CA GLN A 242 28.80 -12.58 1.91
C GLN A 242 29.94 -12.21 2.85
N LYS A 243 31.15 -12.16 2.30
CA LYS A 243 32.33 -11.68 3.02
C LYS A 243 32.42 -10.17 2.84
N PHE A 244 32.52 -9.45 3.94
CA PHE A 244 32.67 -8.00 3.97
C PHE A 244 34.00 -7.62 4.62
N ILE A 245 34.69 -6.63 4.07
CA ILE A 245 35.95 -6.10 4.60
C ILE A 245 35.73 -5.53 6.01
N PHE A 246 34.63 -4.80 6.23
CA PHE A 246 34.33 -4.21 7.54
C PHE A 246 34.19 -5.28 8.64
N ILE A 247 33.77 -6.50 8.30
CA ILE A 247 33.65 -7.61 9.25
C ILE A 247 35.03 -8.13 9.67
N GLU A 248 35.98 -8.21 8.75
CA GLU A 248 37.35 -8.58 9.10
C GLU A 248 38.00 -7.50 9.97
N LYS A 249 37.74 -6.21 9.68
CA LYS A 249 38.15 -5.09 10.55
C LYS A 249 37.53 -5.18 11.95
N MET A 250 36.25 -5.56 12.08
CA MET A 250 35.60 -5.79 13.38
C MET A 250 36.19 -7.00 14.13
N LYS A 251 36.54 -8.08 13.44
CA LYS A 251 37.19 -9.25 14.06
C LYS A 251 38.58 -8.91 14.58
N SER A 252 39.32 -8.02 13.90
CA SER A 252 40.67 -7.61 14.30
C SER A 252 40.73 -6.97 15.71
N ILE A 253 39.62 -6.39 16.16
CA ILE A 253 39.46 -5.83 17.51
C ILE A 253 38.50 -6.68 18.39
N SER A 254 38.28 -7.94 18.02
CA SER A 254 37.50 -8.93 18.78
C SER A 254 36.04 -8.51 19.09
N ILE A 255 35.34 -7.86 18.16
CA ILE A 255 33.89 -7.63 18.30
C ILE A 255 33.13 -8.96 18.22
N LYS A 256 32.06 -9.11 19.01
CA LYS A 256 31.30 -10.37 19.12
C LYS A 256 30.50 -10.67 17.85
N GLU A 257 30.31 -11.96 17.54
CA GLU A 257 29.57 -12.42 16.35
C GLU A 257 28.13 -11.88 16.26
N LYS A 258 27.47 -11.70 17.41
CA LYS A 258 26.12 -11.09 17.44
C LYS A 258 26.13 -9.66 16.90
N ASP A 259 27.12 -8.86 17.30
CA ASP A 259 27.24 -7.46 16.88
C ASP A 259 27.69 -7.38 15.42
N GLN A 260 28.56 -8.30 14.98
CA GLN A 260 28.91 -8.49 13.57
C GLN A 260 27.67 -8.82 12.71
N THR A 261 26.78 -9.69 13.19
CA THR A 261 25.53 -10.03 12.47
C THR A 261 24.61 -8.82 12.33
N ASN A 262 24.48 -8.02 13.39
CA ASN A 262 23.69 -6.79 13.35
C ASN A 262 24.30 -5.76 12.39
N ALA A 263 25.62 -5.63 12.39
CA ALA A 263 26.36 -4.77 11.47
C ALA A 263 26.09 -5.11 9.99
N ILE A 264 26.10 -6.40 9.63
CA ILE A 264 25.74 -6.85 8.26
C ILE A 264 24.32 -6.43 7.91
N ARG A 265 23.37 -6.63 8.83
CA ARG A 265 21.97 -6.28 8.58
C ARG A 265 21.79 -4.79 8.40
N ASP A 266 22.41 -3.98 9.26
CA ASP A 266 22.30 -2.52 9.19
C ASP A 266 22.97 -1.98 7.92
N TYR A 267 24.12 -2.52 7.53
CA TYR A 267 24.79 -2.23 6.24
C TYR A 267 23.88 -2.52 5.04
N LEU A 268 23.34 -3.74 4.95
CA LEU A 268 22.46 -4.14 3.83
C LEU A 268 21.18 -3.31 3.79
N ARG A 269 20.57 -3.04 4.95
CA ARG A 269 19.37 -2.21 5.05
C ARG A 269 19.67 -0.77 4.67
N ALA A 270 20.82 -0.22 5.06
CA ALA A 270 21.23 1.13 4.71
C ALA A 270 21.39 1.28 3.19
N ASN A 271 22.08 0.35 2.53
CA ASN A 271 22.24 0.35 1.08
C ASN A 271 20.90 0.25 0.36
N LEU A 272 20.01 -0.65 0.77
CA LEU A 272 18.68 -0.75 0.17
C LEU A 272 17.83 0.51 0.42
N SER A 273 17.96 1.15 1.59
CA SER A 273 17.27 2.41 1.88
C SER A 273 17.79 3.55 1.01
N GLN A 274 19.10 3.60 0.75
CA GLN A 274 19.74 4.59 -0.12
C GLN A 274 19.24 4.43 -1.57
N ILE A 275 19.16 3.19 -2.07
CA ILE A 275 18.58 2.89 -3.39
C ILE A 275 17.14 3.39 -3.46
N LYS A 276 16.29 3.02 -2.49
CA LYS A 276 14.88 3.46 -2.46
C LYS A 276 14.72 4.99 -2.39
N LEU A 277 15.59 5.67 -1.63
CA LEU A 277 15.62 7.14 -1.57
C LEU A 277 15.92 7.74 -2.94
N LEU A 278 16.93 7.23 -3.64
CA LEU A 278 17.34 7.73 -4.95
C LEU A 278 16.36 7.38 -6.07
N GLU A 279 15.72 6.21 -6.02
CA GLU A 279 14.65 5.84 -6.94
C GLU A 279 13.46 6.81 -6.84
N THR A 280 13.14 7.23 -5.61
CA THR A 280 11.97 8.09 -5.36
C THR A 280 12.32 9.57 -5.47
N THR A 281 13.51 9.98 -5.04
CA THR A 281 13.98 11.37 -5.03
C THR A 281 15.44 11.44 -5.52
N PRO A 282 15.69 11.40 -6.84
CA PRO A 282 17.04 11.39 -7.40
C PRO A 282 17.90 12.61 -7.03
N THR A 283 17.28 13.74 -6.68
CA THR A 283 17.99 14.97 -6.29
C THR A 283 18.66 14.88 -4.92
N LEU A 284 18.46 13.81 -4.15
CA LEU A 284 19.10 13.60 -2.85
C LEU A 284 20.56 13.15 -2.94
N THR A 285 21.11 12.88 -4.13
CA THR A 285 22.48 12.36 -4.30
C THR A 285 23.51 13.18 -3.52
N GLU A 286 23.55 14.51 -3.71
CA GLU A 286 24.51 15.38 -3.02
C GLU A 286 24.30 15.36 -1.48
N ASN A 287 23.05 15.35 -1.01
CA ASN A 287 22.75 15.28 0.43
C ASN A 287 23.19 13.94 1.05
N LEU A 288 23.13 12.84 0.30
CA LEU A 288 23.57 11.52 0.76
C LEU A 288 25.10 11.41 0.78
N GLU A 289 25.78 11.96 -0.23
CA GLU A 289 27.25 12.04 -0.25
C GLU A 289 27.80 12.93 0.89
N GLU A 290 27.14 14.06 1.14
CA GLU A 290 27.44 14.94 2.28
C GLU A 290 27.21 14.22 3.61
N TYR A 291 26.11 13.46 3.72
CA TYR A 291 25.83 12.64 4.91
C TYR A 291 26.94 11.63 5.19
N ASP A 292 27.40 10.89 4.18
CA ASP A 292 28.48 9.92 4.32
C ASP A 292 29.81 10.58 4.73
N SER A 293 30.10 11.73 4.14
CA SER A 293 31.27 12.55 4.50
C SER A 293 31.23 12.98 5.97
N ASN A 294 30.05 13.38 6.46
CA ASN A 294 29.85 13.76 7.85
C ASN A 294 29.94 12.57 8.81
N VAL A 295 29.40 11.40 8.43
CA VAL A 295 29.55 10.15 9.21
C VAL A 295 31.02 9.77 9.33
N LYS A 296 31.76 9.76 8.21
CA LYS A 296 33.19 9.47 8.19
C LYS A 296 33.98 10.42 9.10
N ARG A 297 33.77 11.73 8.92
CA ARG A 297 34.44 12.74 9.75
C ARG A 297 34.15 12.53 11.23
N SER A 298 32.90 12.25 11.58
CA SER A 298 32.52 12.06 12.98
C SER A 298 33.17 10.81 13.62
N ILE A 299 33.33 9.70 12.89
CA ILE A 299 34.04 8.53 13.44
C ILE A 299 35.55 8.76 13.54
N GLU A 300 36.13 9.54 12.61
CA GLU A 300 37.53 9.97 12.67
C GLU A 300 37.78 10.90 13.87
N ASP A 301 36.88 11.84 14.14
CA ASP A 301 36.97 12.75 15.29
C ASP A 301 36.91 11.99 16.62
N VAL A 302 36.03 11.00 16.74
CA VAL A 302 35.93 10.13 17.95
C VAL A 302 37.20 9.28 18.09
N LYS A 303 37.71 8.71 16.99
CA LYS A 303 38.96 7.93 17.02
C LYS A 303 40.15 8.81 17.42
N SER A 304 40.27 10.02 16.88
CA SER A 304 41.33 10.97 17.23
C SER A 304 41.25 11.41 18.70
N LYS A 305 40.04 11.68 19.22
CA LYS A 305 39.85 11.97 20.64
C LYS A 305 40.30 10.80 21.53
N ASN A 306 39.99 9.57 21.14
CA ASN A 306 40.28 8.38 21.95
C ASN A 306 41.71 7.85 21.77
N CYS A 307 42.46 8.31 20.76
CA CYS A 307 43.89 8.01 20.61
C CYS A 307 44.78 8.77 21.59
N ILE A 308 44.25 9.77 22.32
CA ILE A 308 45.02 10.53 23.31
C ILE A 308 45.68 9.59 24.33
N GLY A 309 47.01 9.69 24.44
CA GLY A 309 47.83 8.88 25.34
C GLY A 309 48.16 7.48 24.80
N VAL A 310 47.80 7.14 23.56
CA VAL A 310 48.34 5.97 22.86
C VAL A 310 49.73 6.33 22.33
N THR A 311 50.72 5.47 22.57
CA THR A 311 52.08 5.62 22.05
C THR A 311 52.45 4.41 21.19
N LYS A 312 53.47 4.57 20.34
CA LYS A 312 53.92 3.50 19.43
C LYS A 312 54.32 2.24 20.19
N GLU A 313 54.91 2.36 21.38
CA GLU A 313 55.30 1.20 22.19
C GLU A 313 54.10 0.42 22.75
N HIS A 314 52.92 1.04 22.81
CA HIS A 314 51.72 0.46 23.43
C HIS A 314 50.68 -0.05 22.42
N LEU A 315 50.91 0.08 21.11
CA LEU A 315 49.94 -0.24 20.06
C LEU A 315 49.36 -1.67 20.17
N ASP A 316 50.19 -2.66 20.51
CA ASP A 316 49.79 -4.07 20.63
C ASP A 316 49.42 -4.49 22.06
N THR A 317 49.18 -3.53 22.97
CA THR A 317 48.74 -3.83 24.34
C THR A 317 47.25 -4.10 24.42
N ASN A 318 46.86 -4.89 25.43
CA ASN A 318 45.44 -5.13 25.73
C ASN A 318 44.67 -3.83 26.02
N ASP A 319 45.32 -2.80 26.57
CA ASP A 319 44.70 -1.50 26.84
C ASP A 319 44.28 -0.81 25.53
N VAL A 320 45.18 -0.74 24.54
CA VAL A 320 44.88 -0.15 23.22
C VAL A 320 43.85 -0.97 22.45
N HIS A 321 43.89 -2.29 22.58
CA HIS A 321 42.84 -3.15 22.03
C HIS A 321 41.46 -2.84 22.66
N MET A 322 41.39 -2.71 23.99
CA MET A 322 40.15 -2.30 24.68
C MET A 322 39.69 -0.89 24.28
N LYS A 323 40.61 0.07 24.10
CA LYS A 323 40.30 1.40 23.57
C LYS A 323 39.69 1.34 22.17
N SER A 324 40.20 0.47 21.31
CA SER A 324 39.67 0.26 19.94
C SER A 324 38.21 -0.23 20.00
N GLN A 325 37.92 -1.19 20.89
CA GLN A 325 36.55 -1.68 21.13
C GLN A 325 35.62 -0.60 21.66
N ASN A 326 36.08 0.17 22.66
CA ASN A 326 35.29 1.26 23.24
C ASN A 326 34.99 2.34 22.21
N THR A 327 35.95 2.67 21.34
CA THR A 327 35.79 3.64 20.26
C THR A 327 34.73 3.18 19.25
N TYR A 328 34.76 1.90 18.84
CA TYR A 328 33.71 1.32 18.00
C TYR A 328 32.31 1.49 18.64
N PHE A 329 32.15 1.08 19.90
CA PHE A 329 30.84 1.17 20.56
C PHE A 329 30.39 2.62 20.82
N GLU A 330 31.31 3.54 21.10
CA GLU A 330 31.02 4.98 21.20
C GLU A 330 30.44 5.50 19.88
N CYS A 331 31.07 5.19 18.74
CA CYS A 331 30.55 5.60 17.42
C CYS A 331 29.17 5.00 17.10
N ILE A 332 28.94 3.71 17.37
CA ILE A 332 27.65 3.05 17.09
C ILE A 332 26.52 3.54 18.02
N THR A 333 26.85 3.99 19.22
CA THR A 333 25.85 4.45 20.21
C THR A 333 25.56 5.95 20.14
N ASN A 334 26.51 6.76 19.68
CA ASN A 334 26.32 8.19 19.55
C ASN A 334 25.21 8.54 18.53
N PRO A 335 24.35 9.54 18.81
CA PRO A 335 23.44 10.10 17.82
C PRO A 335 24.26 10.79 16.70
N HIS A 336 23.74 10.77 15.48
CA HIS A 336 24.26 11.58 14.38
C HIS A 336 23.10 12.40 13.83
N ASP A 337 23.46 13.48 13.14
CA ASP A 337 22.49 14.32 12.46
C ASP A 337 21.69 13.52 11.42
N PRO A 338 20.43 13.89 11.15
CA PRO A 338 19.64 13.28 10.09
C PRO A 338 20.15 13.67 8.71
N ILE A 339 19.70 12.96 7.67
CA ILE A 339 19.99 13.34 6.29
C ILE A 339 19.21 14.63 5.98
N VAL A 340 19.89 15.65 5.46
CA VAL A 340 19.26 16.92 5.07
C VAL A 340 18.18 16.65 4.02
N GLY A 341 17.00 17.24 4.20
CA GLY A 341 15.86 17.05 3.29
C GLY A 341 15.12 15.72 3.45
N VAL A 342 15.48 14.90 4.44
CA VAL A 342 14.82 13.61 4.72
C VAL A 342 14.26 13.60 6.15
N ASN A 343 13.01 13.17 6.29
CA ASN A 343 12.35 13.03 7.59
C ASN A 343 12.57 11.65 8.19
N ASP A 344 12.70 11.60 9.52
CA ASP A 344 12.67 10.38 10.31
C ASP A 344 13.73 9.32 9.90
N THR A 345 14.96 9.77 9.58
CA THR A 345 16.09 8.88 9.30
C THR A 345 16.30 7.88 10.43
N GLN A 346 16.42 6.59 10.09
CA GLN A 346 16.48 5.51 11.08
C GLN A 346 17.91 5.21 11.55
N LYS A 347 18.06 4.79 12.82
CA LYS A 347 19.36 4.43 13.43
C LYS A 347 20.17 3.45 12.58
N TYR A 348 19.52 2.41 12.06
CA TYR A 348 20.20 1.38 11.26
C TYR A 348 20.86 1.95 10.00
N TYR A 349 20.31 3.04 9.44
CA TYR A 349 20.84 3.64 8.24
C TYR A 349 22.25 4.18 8.52
N ARG A 350 22.33 5.05 9.53
CA ARG A 350 23.57 5.60 10.04
C ARG A 350 24.57 4.51 10.41
N ASP A 351 24.14 3.53 11.20
CA ASP A 351 25.03 2.44 11.61
C ASP A 351 25.56 1.72 10.37
N GLY A 352 24.70 1.40 9.40
CA GLY A 352 25.13 0.85 8.11
C GLY A 352 26.10 1.75 7.35
N ARG A 353 25.95 3.08 7.38
CA ARG A 353 26.89 4.03 6.73
C ARG A 353 28.26 4.09 7.41
N ILE A 354 28.34 3.88 8.72
CA ILE A 354 29.63 3.67 9.40
C ILE A 354 30.34 2.44 8.83
N HIS A 355 29.61 1.33 8.66
CA HIS A 355 30.17 0.09 8.12
C HIS A 355 30.50 0.22 6.63
N HIS A 356 29.73 0.99 5.87
CA HIS A 356 30.06 1.38 4.50
C HIS A 356 31.39 2.14 4.42
N THR A 357 31.64 3.06 5.36
CA THR A 357 32.93 3.76 5.43
C THR A 357 34.09 2.78 5.65
N LEU A 358 33.91 1.77 6.50
CA LEU A 358 34.90 0.71 6.68
C LEU A 358 35.07 -0.20 5.47
N GLU A 359 34.01 -0.41 4.69
CA GLU A 359 34.04 -1.25 3.49
C GLU A 359 34.77 -0.55 2.34
N GLU A 360 34.50 0.74 2.13
CA GLU A 360 34.94 1.50 0.96
C GLU A 360 36.24 2.30 1.17
N THR A 361 36.75 2.37 2.40
CA THR A 361 37.94 3.18 2.72
C THR A 361 38.95 2.41 3.57
N ASP A 362 40.14 3.00 3.72
CA ASP A 362 41.21 2.46 4.58
C ASP A 362 40.98 2.72 6.08
N PHE A 363 39.84 3.28 6.49
CA PHE A 363 39.53 3.48 7.90
C PHE A 363 39.46 2.14 8.65
N GLU A 364 40.12 2.06 9.82
CA GLU A 364 40.12 0.90 10.70
C GLU A 364 39.90 1.32 12.16
N TRP A 365 39.26 0.45 12.94
CA TRP A 365 39.08 0.68 14.39
C TRP A 365 40.35 0.44 15.19
N LYS A 366 41.22 -0.45 14.72
CA LYS A 366 42.51 -0.72 15.36
C LYS A 366 43.39 0.53 15.24
N TYR A 367 43.92 1.00 16.37
CA TYR A 367 44.92 2.06 16.37
C TYR A 367 46.23 1.58 15.72
N ASN A 368 46.83 2.41 14.89
CA ASN A 368 48.09 2.13 14.21
C ASN A 368 49.00 3.38 14.17
N ASP A 369 50.18 3.25 13.55
CA ASP A 369 51.18 4.33 13.49
C ASP A 369 50.68 5.62 12.83
N SER A 370 49.68 5.56 11.95
CA SER A 370 49.10 6.75 11.30
C SER A 370 48.13 7.53 12.18
N ASP A 371 47.69 6.94 13.30
CA ASP A 371 46.77 7.56 14.25
C ASP A 371 47.50 8.32 15.40
N ILE A 372 48.84 8.19 15.50
CA ILE A 372 49.67 8.69 16.61
C ILE A 372 50.54 9.90 16.21
#